data_AF-A0A3A8EK37-F1
#
_entry.id   AF-A0A3A8EK37-F1
#
_cell.length_a   1.000
_cell.length_b   1.000
_cell.length_c   1.000
_cell.angle_alpha   90.00
_cell.angle_beta   90.00
_cell.angle_gamma   90.00
#
_symmetry.space_group_name_H-M   'P 1'
#
loop_
_entity.id
_entity.type
_entity.pdbx_description
1 polymer ?
#
loop_
_entity_poly.entity_id
_entity_poly.type
_entity_poly.pdbx_seq_one_letter_code
_entity_poly.pdbx_strand_id
1 'polypeptide(L)' 'MTKDFQAETYIVDDQLQDTLAWLCQHQDSFDSFTYDAIEHVLTVFHANGQDVIKQGDFLNAKYGILITAHNFAKS' A
#
# COMPACT_ATOMS: atom_id res chain seq x y z
N MET A 1 -16.19 -11.02 -5.43
CA MET A 1 -14.97 -11.62 -6.00
C MET A 1 -13.94 -11.71 -4.90
N THR A 2 -13.21 -12.81 -4.79
CA THR A 2 -12.13 -12.95 -3.82
C THR A 2 -10.93 -12.14 -4.33
N LYS A 3 -10.38 -11.23 -3.50
CA LYS A 3 -9.15 -10.52 -3.82
C LYS A 3 -7.96 -11.47 -3.75
N ASP A 4 -7.01 -11.32 -4.65
CA ASP A 4 -5.74 -12.04 -4.59
C ASP A 4 -4.70 -11.18 -3.88
N PHE A 5 -4.40 -11.52 -2.62
CA PHE A 5 -3.41 -10.80 -1.81
C PHE A 5 -1.97 -11.25 -2.07
N GLN A 6 -1.75 -12.27 -2.90
CA GLN A 6 -0.42 -12.72 -3.33
C GLN A 6 -0.03 -12.12 -4.69
N ALA A 7 -0.97 -11.43 -5.36
CA ALA A 7 -0.67 -10.73 -6.59
C ALA A 7 0.34 -9.62 -6.31
N GLU A 8 1.39 -9.53 -7.14
CA GLU A 8 2.46 -8.54 -6.97
C GLU A 8 2.00 -7.08 -7.11
N THR A 9 0.75 -6.85 -7.50
CA THR A 9 0.15 -5.53 -7.71
C THR A 9 -1.21 -5.42 -7.04
N TYR A 10 -1.51 -4.25 -6.48
CA TYR A 10 -2.77 -3.99 -5.78
C TYR A 10 -3.26 -2.56 -6.01
N ILE A 11 -4.57 -2.40 -6.20
CA ILE A 11 -5.22 -1.09 -6.23
C ILE A 11 -5.85 -0.87 -4.86
N VAL A 12 -5.43 0.19 -4.18
CA VAL A 12 -5.95 0.54 -2.86
C VAL A 12 -7.42 0.95 -3.00
N ASP A 13 -8.29 0.31 -2.26
CA ASP A 13 -9.70 0.68 -2.16
C ASP A 13 -10.05 1.23 -0.79
N ASP A 14 -11.34 1.33 -0.48
CA ASP A 14 -11.83 1.90 0.78
C ASP A 14 -11.72 0.92 1.96
N GLN A 15 -11.27 -0.31 1.74
CA GLN A 15 -11.14 -1.34 2.77
C GLN A 15 -9.70 -1.39 3.28
N LEU A 16 -9.43 -0.70 4.39
CA LEU A 16 -8.10 -0.68 5.03
C LEU A 16 -7.55 -2.09 5.29
N GLN A 17 -8.40 -3.00 5.78
CA GLN A 17 -8.00 -4.38 6.07
C GLN A 17 -7.43 -5.13 4.88
N ASP A 18 -7.91 -4.83 3.67
CA ASP A 18 -7.47 -5.49 2.45
C ASP A 18 -6.10 -4.95 2.01
N THR A 19 -5.89 -3.64 2.19
CA THR A 19 -4.58 -3.01 1.96
C THR A 19 -3.54 -3.52 2.95
N LEU A 20 -3.90 -3.64 4.23
CA LEU A 20 -3.01 -4.20 5.26
C LEU A 20 -2.73 -5.68 5.00
N ALA A 21 -3.73 -6.46 4.59
CA ALA A 21 -3.55 -7.86 4.24
C ALA A 21 -2.57 -8.02 3.08
N TRP A 22 -2.70 -7.22 2.04
CA TRP A 22 -1.77 -7.23 0.90
C TRP A 22 -0.34 -6.86 1.32
N LEU A 23 -0.16 -5.80 2.12
CA LEU A 23 1.16 -5.42 2.66
C LEU A 23 1.79 -6.55 3.48
N CYS A 24 1.02 -7.21 4.34
CA CYS A 24 1.51 -8.34 5.14
C CYS A 24 1.91 -9.56 4.30
N GLN A 25 1.49 -9.69 3.05
CA GLN A 25 1.97 -10.75 2.14
C GLN A 25 3.24 -10.35 1.37
N HIS A 26 3.60 -9.07 1.34
CA HIS A 26 4.73 -8.51 0.58
C HIS A 26 5.72 -7.77 1.48
N GLN A 27 6.00 -8.33 2.66
CA GLN A 27 6.87 -7.74 3.69
C GLN A 27 8.33 -7.58 3.24
N ASP A 28 8.72 -8.26 2.16
CA ASP A 28 10.02 -8.12 1.52
C ASP A 28 10.16 -6.82 0.71
N SER A 29 9.06 -6.09 0.49
CA SER A 29 9.04 -4.85 -0.31
C SER A 29 9.14 -3.55 0.50
N PHE A 30 9.05 -3.60 1.84
CA PHE A 30 9.09 -2.42 2.70
C PHE A 30 9.64 -2.78 4.10
N ASP A 31 10.03 -1.76 4.87
CA ASP A 31 10.63 -1.93 6.21
C ASP A 31 9.59 -1.94 7.33
N SER A 32 8.63 -1.02 7.29
CA SER A 32 7.53 -0.94 8.26
C SER A 32 6.34 -0.14 7.72
N PHE A 33 5.21 -0.18 8.43
CA PHE A 33 4.11 0.75 8.21
C PHE A 33 3.54 1.24 9.54
N THR A 34 2.92 2.41 9.51
CA THR A 34 2.16 2.98 10.64
C THR A 34 0.77 3.41 10.18
N TYR A 35 -0.21 3.28 11.06
CA TYR A 35 -1.56 3.78 10.82
C TYR A 35 -1.96 4.77 11.90
N ASP A 36 -2.25 6.01 11.50
CA ASP A 36 -2.87 7.01 12.35
C ASP A 36 -4.40 6.85 12.28
N ALA A 37 -5.01 6.46 13.39
CA ALA A 37 -6.45 6.22 13.46
C ALA A 37 -7.28 7.50 13.63
N ILE A 38 -6.66 8.63 13.97
CA ILE A 38 -7.32 9.94 14.09
C ILE A 38 -7.39 10.61 12.72
N GLU A 39 -6.27 10.64 12.00
CA GLU A 39 -6.16 11.25 10.68
C GLU A 39 -6.54 10.29 9.55
N HIS A 40 -6.71 9.00 9.86
CA HIS A 40 -6.92 7.91 8.90
C HIS A 40 -5.82 7.80 7.83
N VAL A 41 -4.56 7.93 8.26
CA VAL A 41 -3.39 7.95 7.37
C VAL A 41 -2.57 6.68 7.54
N LEU A 42 -2.39 5.93 6.46
CA LEU A 42 -1.46 4.80 6.36
C LEU A 42 -0.15 5.28 5.75
N THR A 43 0.95 5.19 6.50
CA THR A 43 2.31 5.50 6.00
C THR A 43 3.13 4.22 5.91
N VAL A 44 3.78 4.00 4.77
CA VAL A 44 4.70 2.88 4.56
C VAL A 44 6.12 3.41 4.42
N PHE A 45 7.06 2.77 5.09
CA PHE A 45 8.49 3.09 5.09
C PHE A 45 9.25 2.01 4.34
N HIS A 46 10.12 2.39 3.42
CA HIS A 46 10.91 1.49 2.58
C HIS A 46 12.26 2.13 2.25
N ALA A 47 13.15 1.38 1.59
CA ALA A 47 14.52 1.83 1.26
C ALA A 47 14.61 3.21 0.56
N ASN A 48 13.58 3.61 -0.21
CA ASN A 48 13.54 4.90 -0.93
C ASN A 48 12.92 6.07 -0.13
N GLY A 49 12.54 5.87 1.14
CA GLY A 49 11.86 6.88 1.96
C GLY A 49 10.55 6.38 2.55
N GLN A 50 9.51 7.21 2.49
CA GLN A 50 8.17 6.87 2.97
C GLN A 50 7.10 7.37 2.02
N ASP A 51 6.00 6.63 1.92
CA ASP A 51 4.83 6.95 1.12
C ASP A 51 3.56 6.92 1.96
N VAL A 52 2.65 7.86 1.70
CA VAL A 52 1.31 7.88 2.31
C VAL A 52 0.33 7.20 1.36
N ILE A 53 -0.18 6.05 1.76
CA ILE A 53 -1.07 5.22 0.95
C ILE A 53 -2.50 5.78 0.98
N LYS A 54 -3.07 6.04 -0.19
CA LYS A 54 -4.42 6.59 -0.36
C LYS A 54 -5.27 5.70 -1.25
N GLN A 55 -6.60 5.81 -1.08
CA GLN A 55 -7.55 5.16 -1.97
C GLN A 55 -7.29 5.54 -3.43
N GLY A 56 -7.23 4.53 -4.30
CA GLY A 56 -6.93 4.67 -5.71
C GLY A 56 -5.44 4.53 -6.04
N ASP A 57 -4.54 4.56 -5.06
CA ASP A 57 -3.11 4.33 -5.30
C ASP A 57 -2.86 2.93 -5.85
N PHE A 58 -1.88 2.83 -6.73
CA PHE A 58 -1.41 1.56 -7.27
C PHE A 58 -0.12 1.14 -6.57
N LEU A 59 -0.17 -0.03 -5.93
CA LEU A 59 0.96 -0.65 -5.24
C LEU A 59 1.57 -1.74 -6.10
N ASN A 60 2.91 -1.84 -6.09
CA ASN A 60 3.64 -2.86 -6.81
C ASN A 60 4.86 -3.35 -6.01
N ALA A 61 4.97 -4.67 -5.82
CA ALA A 61 6.03 -5.33 -5.07
C ALA A 61 7.06 -6.09 -5.95
N LYS A 62 6.96 -6.04 -7.29
CA LYS A 62 7.78 -6.85 -8.25
C LYS A 62 9.30 -6.75 -8.11
N TYR A 63 9.81 -5.73 -7.44
CA TYR A 63 11.24 -5.41 -7.43
C TYR A 63 11.87 -5.44 -6.03
N GLY A 64 11.19 -6.02 -5.03
CA GLY A 64 11.66 -5.99 -3.63
C GLY A 64 11.68 -4.59 -3.02
N ILE A 65 11.06 -3.62 -3.69
CA ILE A 65 10.83 -2.26 -3.21
C ILE A 65 9.38 -1.94 -3.57
N LEU A 66 8.62 -1.50 -2.58
CA LEU A 66 7.27 -1.01 -2.78
C LEU A 66 7.31 0.23 -3.66
N ILE A 67 6.66 0.14 -4.81
CA ILE A 67 6.43 1.30 -5.68
C ILE A 67 4.99 1.72 -5.47
N THR A 68 4.80 2.97 -5.07
CA THR A 68 3.48 3.60 -5.02
C THR A 68 3.34 4.56 -6.19
N ALA A 69 2.22 4.48 -6.90
CA ALA A 69 1.83 5.48 -7.87
C ALA A 69 0.55 6.13 -7.38
N HIS A 70 0.67 7.39 -6.92
CA HIS A 70 -0.50 8.15 -6.53
C HIS A 70 -1.39 8.41 -7.72
N ASN A 71 -2.65 7.99 -7.63
CA ASN A 71 -3.62 8.41 -8.61
C ASN A 71 -3.97 9.88 -8.34
N PHE A 72 -3.37 10.80 -9.09
CA PHE A 72 -3.65 12.24 -9.03
C PHE A 72 -5.08 12.60 -9.48
N ALA A 73 -5.93 11.61 -9.78
CA ALA A 73 -7.31 11.80 -10.19
C ALA A 73 -8.24 12.03 -8.99
N LYS A 74 -8.08 13.17 -8.32
CA LYS A 74 -9.15 13.89 -7.58
C LYS A 74 -8.59 15.24 -7.10
N SER A 75 -8.76 16.26 -7.96
CA SER A 75 -8.81 17.67 -7.58
C SER A 75 -10.18 18.02 -7.01
#